data_AF-A0AAD6VD43-F1
#
_entry.id   AF-A0AAD6VD43-F1
#
_cell.length_a   1.000
_cell.length_b   1.000
_cell.length_c   1.000
_cell.angle_alpha   90.00
_cell.angle_beta   90.00
_cell.angle_gamma   90.00
#
_symmetry.space_group_name_H-M   'P 1'
#
loop_
_entity.id
_entity.type
_entity.pdbx_description
1 polymer ?
#
loop_
_entity_poly.entity_id
_entity_poly.type
_entity_poly.pdbx_seq_one_letter_code
_entity_poly.pdbx_strand_id
1 'polypeptide(L)'
;MTVAPMSFMTSESFAVLLGLEAESKIGGTFRTAPLHFAQGKELERHGRLKFYIKSFLPPTEKERDVIWSRFCARYLPAAVDRFLDLPIPTDAIGPAERGLILDFPANNAWLEILVQIQHIPYFYKYLRSSSEIAAPGQRLSQVLASRLADLSGRWESKMTTDPDMELREYYVAIAGCAVQLLGTLCTYLIKVPDRNMVITQETQVRMAPILRTWALRYRNQLLGNVCIRLLAWFSGTKEFERASNMVRKNSKNWDVCGLPLCSIRTDLKICKRCHTVRYCCVEHQRADWSTSGSKHKLYCFETEY
;
A
#
# COMPACT_ATOMS: atom_id res chain seq x y z
N MET A 1 -13.42 24.84 -27.30
CA MET A 1 -13.07 24.38 -25.94
C MET A 1 -13.32 22.89 -25.89
N THR A 2 -12.28 22.07 -25.97
CA THR A 2 -12.36 20.62 -25.76
C THR A 2 -12.57 20.37 -24.27
N VAL A 3 -13.71 19.76 -23.92
CA VAL A 3 -13.96 19.30 -22.55
C VAL A 3 -12.84 18.29 -22.24
N ALA A 4 -12.00 18.61 -21.26
CA ALA A 4 -10.99 17.66 -20.79
C ALA A 4 -11.71 16.34 -20.47
N PRO A 5 -11.25 15.19 -20.98
CA PRO A 5 -11.88 13.92 -20.70
C PRO A 5 -11.96 13.78 -19.18
N MET A 6 -13.18 13.70 -18.64
CA MET A 6 -13.39 13.45 -17.22
C MET A 6 -12.56 12.23 -16.83
N SER A 7 -11.73 12.37 -15.80
CA SER A 7 -10.94 11.25 -15.29
C SER A 7 -11.90 10.13 -14.92
N PHE A 8 -11.89 9.05 -15.70
CA PHE A 8 -12.71 7.85 -15.47
C PHE A 8 -12.24 7.03 -14.26
N MET A 9 -11.21 7.51 -13.56
CA MET A 9 -10.62 6.82 -12.44
C MET A 9 -11.32 7.21 -11.14
N THR A 10 -12.02 6.23 -10.58
CA THR A 10 -12.69 6.33 -9.27
C THR A 10 -12.21 5.20 -8.38
N SER A 11 -12.49 5.27 -7.07
CA SER A 11 -12.24 4.15 -6.17
C SER A 11 -13.01 2.90 -6.58
N GLU A 12 -14.21 3.08 -7.13
CA GLU A 12 -15.07 2.02 -7.66
C GLU A 12 -14.41 1.33 -8.85
N SER A 13 -13.72 2.07 -9.73
CA SER A 13 -12.98 1.48 -10.86
C SER A 13 -11.92 0.49 -10.38
N PHE A 14 -11.20 0.80 -9.30
CA PHE A 14 -10.23 -0.11 -8.69
C PHE A 14 -10.91 -1.29 -7.99
N ALA A 15 -12.02 -1.06 -7.29
CA ALA A 15 -12.78 -2.12 -6.65
C ALA A 15 -13.32 -3.13 -7.68
N VAL A 16 -13.82 -2.66 -8.84
CA VAL A 16 -14.27 -3.51 -9.95
C VAL A 16 -13.11 -4.30 -10.56
N LEU A 17 -11.98 -3.64 -10.85
CA LEU A 17 -10.76 -4.31 -11.34
C LEU A 17 -10.29 -5.42 -10.40
N LEU A 18 -10.41 -5.20 -9.10
CA LEU A 18 -10.07 -6.19 -8.08
C LEU A 18 -11.14 -7.28 -7.89
N GLY A 19 -12.33 -7.14 -8.49
CA GLY A 19 -13.45 -8.05 -8.25
C GLY A 19 -14.12 -7.88 -6.88
N LEU A 20 -13.97 -6.72 -6.25
CA LEU A 20 -14.63 -6.35 -4.99
C LEU A 20 -16.02 -5.74 -5.20
N GLU A 21 -16.29 -5.22 -6.39
CA GLU A 21 -17.56 -4.60 -6.78
C GLU A 21 -17.97 -5.05 -8.18
N ALA A 22 -19.27 -4.97 -8.47
CA ALA A 22 -19.81 -5.27 -9.80
C ALA A 22 -19.52 -4.12 -10.78
N GLU A 23 -19.33 -4.43 -12.06
CA GLU A 23 -19.16 -3.44 -13.13
C GLU A 23 -20.31 -2.42 -13.21
N SER A 24 -21.52 -2.78 -12.79
CA SER A 24 -22.65 -1.85 -12.77
C SER A 24 -22.44 -0.64 -11.86
N LYS A 25 -21.46 -0.67 -10.95
CA LYS A 25 -21.11 0.44 -10.05
C LYS A 25 -20.31 1.55 -10.73
N ILE A 26 -19.59 1.24 -11.80
CA ILE A 26 -18.89 2.24 -12.61
C ILE A 26 -19.86 2.74 -13.68
N GLY A 27 -20.57 3.84 -13.39
CA GLY A 27 -21.49 4.45 -14.34
C GLY A 27 -20.75 4.84 -15.63
N GLY A 28 -21.20 4.34 -16.77
CA GLY A 28 -20.67 4.67 -18.09
C GLY A 28 -20.09 3.46 -18.83
N THR A 29 -20.22 3.46 -20.16
CA THR A 29 -19.59 2.45 -21.01
C THR A 29 -18.07 2.68 -21.01
N PHE A 30 -17.33 1.90 -20.23
CA PHE A 30 -15.90 1.70 -20.50
C PHE A 30 -15.80 1.07 -21.89
N ARG A 31 -15.53 1.89 -22.90
CA ARG A 31 -15.66 1.49 -24.32
C ARG A 31 -14.61 0.48 -24.79
N THR A 32 -13.63 0.14 -23.97
CA THR A 32 -12.42 -0.54 -24.45
C THR A 32 -12.18 -1.95 -23.90
N ALA A 33 -12.71 -2.32 -22.73
CA ALA A 33 -12.72 -3.71 -22.23
C ALA A 33 -13.55 -3.84 -20.95
N PRO A 34 -14.18 -5.00 -20.67
CA PRO A 34 -14.73 -5.30 -19.34
C PRO A 34 -13.61 -5.24 -18.29
N LEU A 35 -13.89 -4.59 -17.15
CA LEU A 35 -12.97 -4.46 -16.02
C LEU A 35 -13.09 -5.62 -15.02
N HIS A 36 -14.15 -6.41 -15.10
CA HIS A 36 -14.37 -7.58 -14.29
C HIS A 36 -13.59 -8.78 -14.84
N PHE A 37 -12.98 -9.53 -13.92
CA PHE A 37 -12.25 -10.75 -14.21
C PHE A 37 -12.92 -11.91 -13.48
N ALA A 38 -13.11 -13.03 -14.19
CA ALA A 38 -13.50 -14.27 -13.54
C ALA A 38 -12.46 -14.69 -12.49
N GLN A 39 -12.89 -15.47 -11.49
CA GLN A 39 -11.98 -16.09 -10.53
C GLN A 39 -10.93 -16.92 -11.27
N GLY A 40 -9.68 -16.83 -10.83
CA GLY A 40 -8.56 -17.56 -11.44
C GLY A 40 -7.92 -16.85 -12.63
N LYS A 41 -8.37 -15.64 -13.01
CA LYS A 41 -7.71 -14.75 -13.98
C LYS A 41 -6.82 -13.71 -13.28
N GLU A 42 -6.02 -14.18 -12.32
CA GLU A 42 -5.32 -13.32 -11.37
C GLU A 42 -4.09 -12.63 -11.98
N LEU A 43 -3.40 -13.32 -12.90
CA LEU A 43 -2.26 -12.74 -13.62
C LEU A 43 -2.75 -11.68 -14.61
N GLU A 44 -3.82 -11.98 -15.34
CA GLU A 44 -4.45 -11.01 -16.23
C GLU A 44 -4.93 -9.77 -15.47
N ARG A 45 -5.61 -9.97 -14.33
CA ARG A 45 -6.07 -8.89 -13.45
C ARG A 45 -4.92 -8.00 -13.01
N HIS A 46 -3.81 -8.60 -12.58
CA HIS A 46 -2.62 -7.86 -12.15
C HIS A 46 -2.00 -7.05 -13.30
N GLY A 47 -1.86 -7.64 -14.49
CA GLY A 47 -1.38 -6.92 -15.67
C GLY A 47 -2.28 -5.74 -16.05
N ARG A 48 -3.59 -5.95 -16.05
CA ARG A 48 -4.58 -4.90 -16.36
C ARG A 48 -4.59 -3.80 -15.31
N LEU A 49 -4.45 -4.14 -14.02
CA LEU A 49 -4.34 -3.14 -12.96
C LEU A 49 -3.11 -2.26 -13.15
N LYS A 50 -1.94 -2.85 -13.41
CA LYS A 50 -0.70 -2.09 -13.67
C LYS A 50 -0.83 -1.17 -14.87
N PHE A 51 -1.40 -1.68 -15.95
CA PHE A 51 -1.72 -0.86 -17.13
C PHE A 51 -2.68 0.28 -16.77
N TYR A 52 -3.73 -0.01 -15.98
CA TYR A 52 -4.75 0.96 -15.62
C TYR A 52 -4.19 2.09 -14.75
N ILE A 53 -3.37 1.74 -13.75
CA ILE A 53 -2.61 2.67 -12.91
C ILE A 53 -1.73 3.56 -13.79
N LYS A 54 -0.90 2.98 -14.66
CA LYS A 54 0.04 3.72 -15.52
C LYS A 54 -0.68 4.67 -16.49
N SER A 55 -1.80 4.24 -17.05
CA SER A 55 -2.47 4.94 -18.17
C SER A 55 -3.49 5.97 -17.71
N PHE A 56 -4.11 5.79 -16.55
CA PHE A 56 -5.30 6.56 -16.17
C PHE A 56 -5.21 7.26 -14.81
N LEU A 57 -4.08 7.14 -14.09
CA LEU A 57 -3.90 7.87 -12.84
C LEU A 57 -3.98 9.39 -13.11
N PRO A 58 -4.80 10.13 -12.33
CA PRO A 58 -4.82 11.58 -12.44
C PRO A 58 -3.42 12.18 -12.35
N PRO A 59 -3.16 13.28 -13.09
CA PRO A 59 -1.83 13.87 -13.13
C PRO A 59 -1.45 14.48 -11.79
N THR A 60 -2.41 14.93 -10.98
CA THR A 60 -2.13 15.58 -9.70
C THR A 60 -2.16 14.58 -8.54
N GLU A 61 -1.18 14.70 -7.64
CA GLU A 61 -1.13 13.94 -6.39
C GLU A 61 -2.40 14.12 -5.55
N LYS A 62 -2.93 15.35 -5.52
CA LYS A 62 -4.15 15.69 -4.78
C LYS A 62 -5.35 14.83 -5.22
N GLU A 63 -5.58 14.68 -6.52
CA GLU A 63 -6.68 13.88 -7.07
C GLU A 63 -6.49 12.39 -6.80
N ARG A 64 -5.25 11.89 -6.97
CA ARG A 64 -4.90 10.49 -6.65
C ARG A 64 -5.18 10.16 -5.20
N ASP A 65 -4.79 11.04 -4.27
CA ASP A 65 -5.03 10.83 -2.84
C ASP A 65 -6.51 10.82 -2.48
N VAL A 66 -7.39 11.51 -3.23
CA VAL A 66 -8.84 11.47 -2.97
C VAL A 66 -9.38 10.09 -3.32
N ILE A 67 -8.96 9.58 -4.48
CA ILE A 67 -9.33 8.24 -4.95
C ILE A 67 -8.82 7.19 -3.96
N TRP A 68 -7.56 7.26 -3.55
CA TRP A 68 -6.98 6.32 -2.60
C TRP A 68 -7.53 6.42 -1.19
N SER A 69 -7.85 7.63 -0.73
CA SER A 69 -8.53 7.83 0.57
C SER A 69 -9.91 7.19 0.56
N ARG A 70 -10.69 7.39 -0.51
CA ARG A 70 -12.01 6.77 -0.65
C ARG A 70 -11.90 5.25 -0.79
N PHE A 71 -10.96 4.77 -1.59
CA PHE A 71 -10.70 3.33 -1.72
C PHE A 71 -10.36 2.71 -0.37
N CYS A 72 -9.44 3.31 0.39
CA CYS A 72 -9.06 2.79 1.68
C CYS A 72 -10.24 2.74 2.65
N ALA A 73 -10.99 3.83 2.73
CA ALA A 73 -12.10 3.95 3.66
C ALA A 73 -13.16 2.86 3.47
N ARG A 74 -13.35 2.39 2.23
CA ARG A 74 -14.42 1.45 1.86
C ARG A 74 -13.94 0.02 1.59
N TYR A 75 -12.78 -0.16 0.97
CA TYR A 75 -12.37 -1.46 0.41
C TYR A 75 -11.06 -2.00 1.00
N LEU A 76 -10.38 -1.25 1.87
CA LEU A 76 -9.11 -1.71 2.45
C LEU A 76 -9.21 -3.04 3.20
N PRO A 77 -10.22 -3.28 4.07
CA PRO A 77 -10.33 -4.57 4.76
C PRO A 77 -10.39 -5.74 3.78
N ALA A 78 -11.28 -5.67 2.78
CA ALA A 78 -11.42 -6.70 1.77
C ALA A 78 -10.15 -6.90 0.92
N ALA A 79 -9.43 -5.81 0.58
CA ALA A 79 -8.16 -5.90 -0.14
C ALA A 79 -7.06 -6.60 0.70
N VAL A 80 -7.03 -6.34 2.01
CA VAL A 80 -6.12 -7.03 2.93
C VAL A 80 -6.49 -8.50 3.05
N ASP A 81 -7.76 -8.83 3.24
CA ASP A 81 -8.23 -10.22 3.34
C ASP A 81 -7.86 -11.02 2.09
N ARG A 82 -8.09 -10.45 0.90
CA ARG A 82 -7.70 -11.09 -0.37
C ARG A 82 -6.20 -11.22 -0.57
N PHE A 83 -5.40 -10.29 -0.04
CA PHE A 83 -3.95 -10.47 -0.05
C PHE A 83 -3.50 -11.57 0.92
N LEU A 84 -4.14 -11.72 2.07
CA LEU A 84 -3.83 -12.76 3.05
C LEU A 84 -4.23 -14.15 2.54
N ASP A 85 -5.41 -14.25 1.93
CA ASP A 85 -5.96 -15.45 1.30
C ASP A 85 -6.00 -15.29 -0.22
N LEU A 86 -4.84 -15.49 -0.85
CA LEU A 86 -4.70 -15.26 -2.28
C LEU A 86 -5.49 -16.31 -3.08
N PRO A 87 -6.31 -15.90 -4.06
CA PRO A 87 -6.90 -16.83 -5.00
C PRO A 87 -5.81 -17.53 -5.83
N ILE A 88 -6.02 -18.81 -6.13
CA ILE A 88 -5.08 -19.57 -6.96
C ILE A 88 -5.20 -19.07 -8.41
N PRO A 89 -4.09 -18.63 -9.05
CA PRO A 89 -4.10 -18.27 -10.45
C PRO A 89 -4.33 -19.53 -11.30
N THR A 90 -5.35 -19.51 -12.15
CA THR A 90 -5.65 -20.57 -13.13
C THR A 90 -5.61 -20.02 -14.56
N ASP A 91 -4.91 -18.90 -14.76
CA ASP A 91 -4.71 -18.28 -16.06
C ASP A 91 -4.08 -19.28 -17.03
N ALA A 92 -4.62 -19.36 -18.25
CA ALA A 92 -4.02 -20.13 -19.33
C ALA A 92 -2.82 -19.33 -19.86
N ILE A 93 -1.62 -19.67 -19.39
CA ILE A 93 -0.40 -18.94 -19.71
C ILE A 93 0.59 -19.79 -20.51
N GLY A 94 1.40 -19.11 -21.32
CA GLY A 94 2.44 -19.75 -22.11
C GLY A 94 3.60 -20.27 -21.25
N PRO A 95 4.46 -21.17 -21.78
CA PRO A 95 5.66 -21.64 -21.08
C PRO A 95 6.57 -20.51 -20.57
N ALA A 96 6.68 -19.42 -21.33
CA ALA A 96 7.49 -18.24 -20.99
C ALA A 96 6.98 -17.51 -19.74
N GLU A 97 5.68 -17.60 -19.45
CA GLU A 97 5.01 -16.86 -18.38
C GLU A 97 4.85 -17.68 -17.11
N ARG A 98 5.20 -18.98 -17.11
CA ARG A 98 5.11 -19.86 -15.93
C ARG A 98 5.81 -19.29 -14.70
N GLY A 99 6.83 -18.45 -14.90
CA GLY A 99 7.47 -17.74 -13.82
C GLY A 99 6.52 -16.85 -13.02
N LEU A 100 5.56 -16.21 -13.68
CA LEU A 100 4.62 -15.29 -13.03
C LEU A 100 3.72 -15.99 -12.00
N ILE A 101 3.38 -17.27 -12.20
CA ILE A 101 2.64 -18.06 -11.18
C ILE A 101 3.49 -18.25 -9.93
N LEU A 102 4.77 -18.57 -10.11
CA LEU A 102 5.69 -18.78 -9.00
C LEU A 102 5.92 -17.48 -8.22
N ASP A 103 5.94 -16.35 -8.92
CA ASP A 103 6.14 -15.04 -8.31
C ASP A 103 4.85 -14.43 -7.72
N PHE A 104 3.68 -14.97 -8.08
CA PHE A 104 2.36 -14.48 -7.70
C PHE A 104 2.16 -14.19 -6.20
N PRO A 105 2.68 -15.01 -5.25
CA PRO A 105 2.48 -14.75 -3.82
C PRO A 105 2.91 -13.34 -3.37
N ALA A 106 3.98 -12.80 -3.96
CA ALA A 106 4.49 -11.46 -3.67
C ALA A 106 4.53 -10.54 -4.90
N ASN A 107 3.73 -10.84 -5.93
CA ASN A 107 3.66 -10.05 -7.16
C ASN A 107 2.28 -10.20 -7.80
N ASN A 108 1.28 -9.58 -7.18
CA ASN A 108 -0.12 -9.67 -7.56
C ASN A 108 -0.84 -8.32 -7.42
N ALA A 109 -2.07 -8.27 -7.92
CA ALA A 109 -2.89 -7.05 -7.94
C ALA A 109 -3.15 -6.48 -6.54
N TRP A 110 -3.29 -7.34 -5.52
CA TRP A 110 -3.56 -6.93 -4.15
C TRP A 110 -2.34 -6.25 -3.54
N LEU A 111 -1.14 -6.82 -3.74
CA LEU A 111 0.11 -6.19 -3.32
C LEU A 111 0.28 -4.82 -3.99
N GLU A 112 0.02 -4.73 -5.30
CA GLU A 112 0.12 -3.49 -6.05
C GLU A 112 -0.75 -2.40 -5.42
N ILE A 113 -2.03 -2.66 -5.16
CA ILE A 113 -2.91 -1.68 -4.49
C ILE A 113 -2.42 -1.34 -3.08
N LEU A 114 -1.98 -2.31 -2.29
CA LEU A 114 -1.45 -2.05 -0.94
C LEU A 114 -0.22 -1.14 -0.98
N VAL A 115 0.65 -1.30 -1.98
CA VAL A 115 1.80 -0.41 -2.23
C VAL A 115 1.34 1.00 -2.58
N GLN A 116 0.31 1.14 -3.44
CA GLN A 116 -0.23 2.44 -3.85
C GLN A 116 -0.90 3.21 -2.70
N ILE A 117 -1.43 2.52 -1.68
CA ILE A 117 -2.20 3.18 -0.61
C ILE A 117 -1.47 3.24 0.75
N GLN A 118 -0.25 2.72 0.86
CA GLN A 118 0.45 2.63 2.14
C GLN A 118 0.74 3.98 2.81
N HIS A 119 0.79 5.07 2.02
CA HIS A 119 0.98 6.44 2.52
C HIS A 119 -0.32 7.11 2.97
N ILE A 120 -1.48 6.51 2.70
CA ILE A 120 -2.78 7.09 2.99
C ILE A 120 -3.11 6.92 4.49
N PRO A 121 -3.57 7.98 5.19
CA PRO A 121 -3.85 7.91 6.63
C PRO A 121 -4.83 6.80 7.05
N TYR A 122 -5.77 6.42 6.18
CA TYR A 122 -6.69 5.31 6.41
C TYR A 122 -6.00 3.95 6.52
N PHE A 123 -4.88 3.76 5.80
CA PHE A 123 -4.08 2.54 5.90
C PHE A 123 -3.46 2.41 7.29
N TYR A 124 -2.93 3.52 7.81
CA TYR A 124 -2.43 3.58 9.18
C TYR A 124 -3.53 3.37 10.22
N LYS A 125 -4.71 4.00 10.03
CA LYS A 125 -5.87 3.83 10.90
C LYS A 125 -6.26 2.35 10.99
N TYR A 126 -6.38 1.69 9.84
CA TYR A 126 -6.74 0.27 9.74
C TYR A 126 -5.80 -0.60 10.56
N LEU A 127 -4.48 -0.50 10.34
CA LEU A 127 -3.48 -1.36 11.00
C LEU A 127 -3.41 -1.21 12.53
N ARG A 128 -4.07 -0.20 13.11
CA ARG A 128 -4.11 0.04 14.56
C ARG A 128 -5.50 -0.03 15.15
N SER A 129 -6.50 -0.24 14.32
CA SER A 129 -7.85 -0.42 14.82
C SER A 129 -7.89 -1.71 15.64
N SER A 130 -8.61 -1.65 16.75
CA SER A 130 -8.97 -2.82 17.56
C SER A 130 -10.27 -3.47 17.09
N SER A 131 -10.88 -2.95 16.00
CA SER A 131 -12.05 -3.56 15.38
C SER A 131 -11.69 -4.93 14.83
N GLU A 132 -12.63 -5.87 14.92
CA GLU A 132 -12.49 -7.23 14.40
C GLU A 132 -12.18 -7.22 12.89
N ILE A 133 -12.81 -6.30 12.14
CA ILE A 133 -12.60 -6.09 10.69
C ILE A 133 -11.14 -5.74 10.36
N ALA A 134 -10.41 -5.16 11.32
CA ALA A 134 -9.02 -4.77 11.15
C ALA A 134 -8.01 -5.73 11.77
N ALA A 135 -8.47 -6.72 12.54
CA ALA A 135 -7.61 -7.75 13.13
C ALA A 135 -6.70 -8.45 12.10
N PRO A 136 -7.16 -8.77 10.86
CA PRO A 136 -6.31 -9.37 9.82
C PRO A 136 -5.07 -8.52 9.47
N GLY A 137 -5.15 -7.19 9.59
CA GLY A 137 -4.04 -6.27 9.29
C GLY A 137 -2.77 -6.54 10.10
N GLN A 138 -2.88 -7.15 11.28
CA GLN A 138 -1.71 -7.52 12.09
C GLN A 138 -0.87 -8.63 11.44
N ARG A 139 -1.52 -9.55 10.71
CA ARG A 139 -0.88 -10.67 10.01
C ARG A 139 -0.22 -10.27 8.69
N LEU A 140 -0.56 -9.09 8.16
CA LEU A 140 -0.10 -8.63 6.85
C LEU A 140 1.43 -8.60 6.73
N SER A 141 2.09 -8.13 7.78
CA SER A 141 3.55 -8.07 7.86
C SER A 141 4.19 -9.46 7.85
N GLN A 142 3.66 -10.39 8.65
CA GLN A 142 4.14 -11.77 8.72
C GLN A 142 4.01 -12.49 7.37
N VAL A 143 2.84 -12.40 6.74
CA VAL A 143 2.55 -13.07 5.46
C VAL A 143 3.44 -12.51 4.35
N LEU A 144 3.57 -11.19 4.23
CA LEU A 144 4.43 -10.57 3.23
C LEU A 144 5.91 -10.91 3.47
N ALA A 145 6.38 -10.89 4.71
CA ALA A 145 7.76 -11.27 5.04
C ALA A 145 8.06 -12.73 4.70
N SER A 146 7.16 -13.67 5.03
CA SER A 146 7.32 -15.08 4.67
C SER A 146 7.43 -15.27 3.16
N ARG A 147 6.48 -14.68 2.40
CA ARG A 147 6.47 -14.77 0.94
C ARG A 147 7.74 -14.17 0.31
N LEU A 148 8.24 -13.07 0.86
CA LEU A 148 9.52 -12.49 0.44
C LEU A 148 10.69 -13.43 0.73
N ALA A 149 10.75 -14.04 1.92
CA ALA A 149 11.80 -14.99 2.28
C ALA A 149 11.80 -16.24 1.37
N ASP A 150 10.63 -16.67 0.90
CA ASP A 150 10.49 -17.81 -0.01
C ASP A 150 10.90 -17.46 -1.45
N LEU A 151 10.61 -16.24 -1.91
CA LEU A 151 10.83 -15.82 -3.30
C LEU A 151 12.18 -15.13 -3.56
N SER A 152 12.82 -14.60 -2.52
CA SER A 152 13.97 -13.71 -2.69
C SER A 152 15.16 -14.34 -3.41
N GLY A 153 15.42 -15.65 -3.21
CA GLY A 153 16.51 -16.34 -3.90
C GLY A 153 16.28 -16.46 -5.42
N ARG A 154 15.03 -16.71 -5.81
CA ARG A 154 14.61 -16.74 -7.22
C ARG A 154 14.69 -15.35 -7.85
N TRP A 155 14.18 -14.33 -7.16
CA TRP A 155 14.26 -12.94 -7.63
C TRP A 155 15.71 -12.48 -7.78
N GLU A 156 16.58 -12.85 -6.83
CA GLU A 156 18.01 -12.56 -6.91
C GLU A 156 18.67 -13.16 -8.16
N SER A 157 18.38 -14.43 -8.46
CA SER A 157 18.85 -15.06 -9.70
C SER A 157 18.33 -14.27 -10.90
N LYS A 158 17.04 -13.93 -10.94
CA LYS A 158 16.46 -13.16 -12.05
C LYS A 158 17.04 -11.76 -12.20
N MET A 159 17.39 -11.08 -11.12
CA MET A 159 18.03 -9.76 -11.15
C MET A 159 19.48 -9.80 -11.65
N THR A 160 20.18 -10.93 -11.49
CA THR A 160 21.63 -11.02 -11.71
C THR A 160 22.01 -11.80 -12.97
N THR A 161 21.29 -12.86 -13.29
CA THR A 161 21.67 -13.81 -14.35
C THR A 161 20.80 -13.71 -15.59
N ASP A 162 19.69 -12.98 -15.56
CA ASP A 162 18.79 -12.91 -16.71
C ASP A 162 19.39 -12.01 -17.81
N PRO A 163 19.52 -12.48 -19.07
CA PRO A 163 20.07 -11.69 -20.16
C PRO A 163 19.18 -10.50 -20.53
N ASP A 164 17.87 -10.58 -20.25
CA ASP A 164 16.93 -9.51 -20.53
C ASP A 164 17.04 -8.39 -19.48
N MET A 165 17.43 -7.19 -19.93
CA MET A 165 17.58 -6.03 -19.05
C MET A 165 16.24 -5.54 -18.50
N GLU A 166 15.18 -5.55 -19.31
CA GLU A 166 13.86 -5.10 -18.89
C GLU A 166 13.31 -6.03 -17.81
N LEU A 167 13.54 -7.33 -17.97
CA LEU A 167 13.15 -8.31 -16.98
C LEU A 167 13.93 -8.13 -15.66
N ARG A 168 15.23 -7.84 -15.72
CA ARG A 168 16.02 -7.51 -14.52
C ARG A 168 15.47 -6.30 -13.79
N GLU A 169 15.21 -5.21 -14.50
CA GLU A 169 14.64 -3.98 -13.93
C GLU A 169 13.25 -4.21 -13.33
N TYR A 170 12.44 -5.05 -13.98
CA TYR A 170 11.16 -5.49 -13.43
C TYR A 170 11.32 -6.16 -12.07
N TYR A 171 12.24 -7.13 -11.92
CA TYR A 171 12.44 -7.81 -10.64
C TYR A 171 12.98 -6.86 -9.56
N VAL A 172 13.87 -5.92 -9.91
CA VAL A 172 14.33 -4.86 -9.00
C VAL A 172 13.15 -4.01 -8.50
N ALA A 173 12.24 -3.63 -9.41
CA ALA A 173 11.08 -2.82 -9.07
C ALA A 173 10.10 -3.56 -8.15
N ILE A 174 9.72 -4.81 -8.47
CA ILE A 174 8.76 -5.56 -7.63
C ILE A 174 9.34 -5.86 -6.24
N ALA A 175 10.64 -6.19 -6.15
CA ALA A 175 11.30 -6.39 -4.86
C ALA A 175 11.35 -5.08 -4.06
N GLY A 176 11.64 -3.97 -4.72
CA GLY A 176 11.63 -2.64 -4.12
C GLY A 176 10.28 -2.30 -3.51
N CYS A 177 9.19 -2.49 -4.27
CA CYS A 177 7.83 -2.25 -3.82
C CYS A 177 7.43 -3.14 -2.64
N ALA A 178 7.69 -4.44 -2.71
CA ALA A 178 7.34 -5.39 -1.66
C ALA A 178 8.11 -5.13 -0.35
N VAL A 179 9.43 -4.88 -0.43
CA VAL A 179 10.25 -4.54 0.75
C VAL A 179 9.86 -3.17 1.32
N GLN A 180 9.52 -2.20 0.46
CA GLN A 180 9.00 -0.90 0.91
C GLN A 180 7.72 -1.06 1.72
N LEU A 181 6.73 -1.80 1.20
CA LEU A 181 5.49 -2.05 1.92
C LEU A 181 5.75 -2.73 3.26
N LEU A 182 6.59 -3.77 3.28
CA LEU A 182 6.95 -4.46 4.53
C LEU A 182 7.59 -3.50 5.54
N GLY A 183 8.50 -2.62 5.09
CA GLY A 183 9.12 -1.59 5.93
C GLY A 183 8.11 -0.59 6.50
N THR A 184 7.10 -0.21 5.72
CA THR A 184 6.00 0.65 6.17
C THR A 184 5.16 -0.04 7.24
N LEU A 185 4.79 -1.31 7.04
CA LEU A 185 4.05 -2.11 8.02
C LEU A 185 4.83 -2.22 9.33
N CYS A 186 6.13 -2.54 9.26
CA CYS A 186 7.02 -2.61 10.41
C CYS A 186 7.12 -1.29 11.17
N THR A 187 7.14 -0.16 10.45
CA THR A 187 7.16 1.19 11.03
C THR A 187 5.86 1.51 11.77
N TYR A 188 4.72 1.10 11.21
CA TYR A 188 3.41 1.33 11.82
C TYR A 188 3.18 0.46 13.05
N LEU A 189 3.71 -0.76 13.04
CA LEU A 189 3.64 -1.75 14.12
C LEU A 189 4.81 -1.67 15.13
N ILE A 190 5.65 -0.63 15.08
CA ILE A 190 6.81 -0.46 15.99
C ILE A 190 6.46 -0.35 17.49
N LYS A 191 5.18 -0.31 17.85
CA LYS A 191 4.71 -0.30 19.26
C LYS A 191 4.13 -1.63 19.72
N VAL A 192 4.10 -2.64 18.85
CA VAL A 192 3.82 -4.01 19.28
C VAL A 192 4.95 -4.43 20.24
N PRO A 193 4.64 -4.89 21.47
CA PRO A 193 5.65 -5.15 22.49
C PRO A 193 6.69 -6.20 22.06
N ASP A 194 6.23 -7.24 21.38
CA ASP A 194 7.08 -8.29 20.82
C ASP A 194 7.18 -8.14 19.30
N ARG A 195 8.37 -7.85 18.81
CA ARG A 195 8.66 -7.70 17.38
C ARG A 195 8.47 -9.01 16.61
N ASN A 196 8.59 -10.16 17.27
CA ASN A 196 8.34 -11.46 16.65
C ASN A 196 6.87 -11.64 16.26
N MET A 197 5.96 -10.90 16.89
CA MET A 197 4.56 -10.83 16.46
C MET A 197 4.39 -10.05 15.14
N VAL A 198 5.37 -9.24 14.73
CA VAL A 198 5.34 -8.51 13.44
C VAL A 198 6.04 -9.34 12.36
N ILE A 199 7.28 -9.78 12.62
CA ILE A 199 8.01 -10.71 11.75
C ILE A 199 8.74 -11.70 12.64
N THR A 200 8.49 -13.00 12.44
CA THR A 200 9.14 -14.06 13.23
C THR A 200 10.66 -14.02 13.06
N GLN A 201 11.40 -14.33 14.13
CA GLN A 201 12.86 -14.37 14.11
C GLN A 201 13.41 -15.25 12.98
N GLU A 202 12.78 -16.40 12.72
CA GLU A 202 13.16 -17.31 11.63
C GLU A 202 13.12 -16.61 10.27
N THR A 203 12.02 -15.93 9.96
CA THR A 203 11.85 -15.19 8.70
C THR A 203 12.87 -14.05 8.60
N GLN A 204 13.15 -13.34 9.70
CA GLN A 204 14.19 -12.30 9.71
C GLN A 204 15.57 -12.88 9.36
N VAL A 205 15.94 -14.03 9.94
CA VAL A 205 17.21 -14.71 9.68
C VAL A 205 17.30 -15.15 8.21
N ARG A 206 16.21 -15.70 7.64
CA ARG A 206 16.17 -16.11 6.22
C ARG A 206 16.31 -14.92 5.26
N MET A 207 15.68 -13.78 5.57
CA MET A 207 15.71 -12.59 4.73
C MET A 207 17.01 -11.76 4.88
N ALA A 208 17.65 -11.76 6.04
CA ALA A 208 18.77 -10.85 6.31
C ALA A 208 19.93 -10.96 5.30
N PRO A 209 20.38 -12.15 4.86
CA PRO A 209 21.44 -12.28 3.86
C PRO A 209 21.10 -11.59 2.55
N ILE A 210 19.90 -11.84 2.01
CA ILE A 210 19.52 -11.28 0.71
C ILE A 210 19.28 -9.77 0.78
N LEU A 211 18.69 -9.28 1.88
CA LEU A 211 18.52 -7.84 2.07
C LEU A 211 19.87 -7.12 2.15
N ARG A 212 20.91 -7.73 2.75
CA ARG A 212 22.28 -7.16 2.75
C ARG A 212 22.86 -7.10 1.34
N THR A 213 22.68 -8.17 0.56
CA THR A 213 23.10 -8.21 -0.85
C THR A 213 22.42 -7.10 -1.66
N TRP A 214 21.10 -6.97 -1.56
CA TRP A 214 20.33 -5.95 -2.27
C TRP A 214 20.66 -4.53 -1.78
N ALA A 215 20.84 -4.33 -0.48
CA ALA A 215 21.27 -3.06 0.11
C ALA A 215 22.60 -2.56 -0.48
N LEU A 216 23.57 -3.48 -0.63
CA LEU A 216 24.90 -3.14 -1.16
C LEU A 216 24.86 -2.92 -2.68
N ARG A 217 24.24 -3.84 -3.43
CA ARG A 217 24.21 -3.79 -4.90
C ARG A 217 23.43 -2.60 -5.44
N TYR A 218 22.27 -2.31 -4.83
CA TYR A 218 21.36 -1.24 -5.27
C TYR A 218 21.49 0.01 -4.39
N ARG A 219 22.72 0.32 -3.95
CA ARG A 219 23.00 1.49 -3.12
C ARG A 219 22.52 2.76 -3.82
N ASN A 220 21.89 3.65 -3.04
CA ASN A 220 21.27 4.91 -3.51
C ASN A 220 20.07 4.72 -4.45
N GLN A 221 19.62 3.48 -4.69
CA GLN A 221 18.37 3.19 -5.40
C GLN A 221 17.28 2.83 -4.39
N LEU A 222 16.01 2.80 -4.86
CA LEU A 222 14.87 2.49 -4.00
C LEU A 222 15.06 1.17 -3.24
N LEU A 223 15.37 0.08 -3.96
CA LEU A 223 15.52 -1.26 -3.38
C LEU A 223 16.60 -1.27 -2.29
N GLY A 224 17.78 -0.70 -2.54
CA GLY A 224 18.84 -0.66 -1.54
C GLY A 224 18.45 0.16 -0.31
N ASN A 225 17.83 1.32 -0.51
CA ASN A 225 17.37 2.21 0.57
C ASN A 225 16.30 1.53 1.45
N VAL A 226 15.34 0.82 0.86
CA VAL A 226 14.30 0.10 1.63
C VAL A 226 14.89 -1.10 2.37
N CYS A 227 15.87 -1.82 1.78
CA CYS A 227 16.56 -2.92 2.44
C CYS A 227 17.35 -2.47 3.67
N ILE A 228 18.09 -1.35 3.56
CA ILE A 228 18.84 -0.77 4.70
C ILE A 228 17.90 -0.45 5.87
N ARG A 229 16.75 0.18 5.58
CA ARG A 229 15.75 0.50 6.61
C ARG A 229 15.17 -0.74 7.26
N LEU A 230 14.86 -1.79 6.49
CA LEU A 230 14.34 -3.04 7.02
C LEU A 230 15.38 -3.79 7.86
N LEU A 231 16.65 -3.80 7.45
CA LEU A 231 17.75 -4.35 8.24
C LEU A 231 17.97 -3.60 9.55
N ALA A 232 17.82 -2.27 9.55
CA ALA A 232 17.84 -1.46 10.78
C ALA A 232 16.65 -1.75 11.69
N TRP A 233 15.49 -2.11 11.11
CA TRP A 233 14.36 -2.62 11.90
C TRP A 233 14.72 -3.97 12.56
N PHE A 234 15.30 -4.93 11.82
CA PHE A 234 15.72 -6.25 12.37
C PHE A 234 16.72 -6.11 13.52
N SER A 235 17.67 -5.18 13.44
CA SER A 235 18.68 -5.00 14.50
C SER A 235 18.14 -4.35 15.77
N GLY A 236 16.98 -3.69 15.70
CA GLY A 236 16.33 -3.09 16.86
C GLY A 236 17.10 -2.01 17.58
N THR A 237 17.88 -1.23 16.84
CA THR A 237 18.59 -0.08 17.40
C THR A 237 17.61 1.00 17.89
N LYS A 238 17.97 1.69 18.98
CA LYS A 238 17.15 2.77 19.56
C LYS A 238 17.01 3.95 18.60
N GLU A 239 18.03 4.19 17.78
CA GLU A 239 18.09 5.23 16.76
C GLU A 239 17.01 4.98 15.70
N PHE A 240 16.90 3.72 15.24
CA PHE A 240 15.86 3.32 14.31
C PHE A 240 14.48 3.49 14.94
N GLU A 241 14.27 3.05 16.19
CA GLU A 241 12.99 3.22 16.86
C GLU A 241 12.58 4.69 16.97
N ARG A 242 13.51 5.60 17.30
CA ARG A 242 13.24 7.05 17.35
C ARG A 242 12.81 7.57 15.97
N ALA A 243 13.55 7.23 14.92
CA ALA A 243 13.24 7.63 13.55
C ALA A 243 11.87 7.09 13.10
N SER A 244 11.59 5.80 13.31
CA SER A 244 10.30 5.19 12.99
C SER A 244 9.14 5.79 13.79
N ASN A 245 9.35 6.13 15.06
CA ASN A 245 8.33 6.83 15.85
C ASN A 245 8.02 8.22 15.30
N MET A 246 9.03 8.94 14.77
CA MET A 246 8.86 10.23 14.12
C MET A 246 8.09 10.08 12.79
N VAL A 247 8.52 9.18 11.91
CA VAL A 247 7.81 8.88 10.66
C VAL A 247 6.35 8.53 10.95
N ARG A 248 6.12 7.63 11.91
CA ARG A 248 4.76 7.25 12.32
C ARG A 248 3.95 8.41 12.88
N LYS A 249 4.55 9.42 13.52
CA LYS A 249 3.79 10.61 13.96
C LYS A 249 3.41 11.48 12.76
N ASN A 250 4.36 11.71 11.86
CA ASN A 250 4.18 12.54 10.67
C ASN A 250 3.16 11.92 9.69
N SER A 251 3.21 10.60 9.45
CA SER A 251 2.25 9.90 8.58
C SER A 251 0.80 10.04 9.03
N LYS A 252 0.57 10.40 10.29
CA LYS A 252 -0.77 10.62 10.81
C LYS A 252 -1.27 12.04 10.64
N ASN A 253 -0.39 13.01 10.41
CA ASN A 253 -0.68 14.43 10.61
C ASN A 253 -1.32 14.69 11.99
N TRP A 254 -0.88 13.97 13.03
CA TRP A 254 -1.47 14.04 14.38
C TRP A 254 -0.71 14.96 15.32
N ASP A 255 0.41 15.53 14.88
CA ASP A 255 1.28 16.39 15.65
C ASP A 255 1.04 17.89 15.41
N VAL A 256 0.06 18.23 14.56
CA VAL A 256 -0.32 19.61 14.24
C VAL A 256 -1.82 19.69 13.98
N CYS A 257 -2.42 20.84 14.30
CA CYS A 257 -3.80 21.14 13.93
C CYS A 257 -3.98 21.12 12.39
N GLY A 258 -5.05 20.50 11.92
CA GLY A 258 -5.36 20.35 10.50
C GLY A 258 -5.79 21.66 9.80
N LEU A 259 -6.20 22.68 10.55
CA LEU A 259 -6.45 24.01 9.99
C LEU A 259 -5.14 24.62 9.49
N PRO A 260 -5.05 25.04 8.21
CA PRO A 260 -3.86 25.70 7.69
C PRO A 260 -3.43 26.90 8.55
N LEU A 261 -2.13 27.12 8.65
CA LEU A 261 -1.49 28.19 9.45
C LEU A 261 -1.60 28.04 10.99
N CYS A 262 -2.42 27.13 11.50
CA CYS A 262 -2.43 26.82 12.93
C CYS A 262 -1.22 25.95 13.29
N SER A 263 -0.35 26.45 14.17
CA SER A 263 0.85 25.76 14.63
C SER A 263 0.68 25.00 15.95
N ILE A 264 -0.55 24.92 16.49
CA ILE A 264 -0.82 24.21 17.75
C ILE A 264 -0.57 22.71 17.55
N ARG A 265 0.18 22.12 18.49
CA ARG A 265 0.63 20.71 18.46
C ARG A 265 0.14 19.87 19.64
N THR A 266 -0.45 20.49 20.65
CA THR A 266 -0.91 19.85 21.90
C THR A 266 -2.44 19.79 21.95
N ASP A 267 -2.96 18.86 22.75
CA ASP A 267 -4.39 18.70 23.05
C ASP A 267 -5.31 18.63 21.82
N LEU A 268 -4.78 18.08 20.73
CA LEU A 268 -5.48 17.97 19.46
C LEU A 268 -6.58 16.92 19.53
N LYS A 269 -7.81 17.35 19.27
CA LYS A 269 -9.04 16.56 19.18
C LYS A 269 -9.12 15.92 17.79
N ILE A 270 -9.46 14.65 17.75
CA ILE A 270 -9.59 13.89 16.51
C ILE A 270 -10.93 14.18 15.82
N CYS A 271 -10.94 14.30 14.49
CA CYS A 271 -12.19 14.36 13.73
C CYS A 271 -12.97 13.07 13.94
N LYS A 272 -14.18 13.14 14.50
CA LYS A 272 -15.02 11.98 14.86
C LYS A 272 -15.52 11.13 13.67
N ARG A 273 -15.47 11.66 12.44
CA ARG A 273 -15.95 10.94 11.26
C ARG A 273 -14.87 10.05 10.67
N CYS A 274 -13.74 10.63 10.26
CA CYS A 274 -12.68 9.89 9.60
C CYS A 274 -11.61 9.34 10.54
N HIS A 275 -11.39 9.99 11.68
CA HIS A 275 -10.28 9.72 12.59
C HIS A 275 -8.87 9.89 11.96
N THR A 276 -8.76 10.58 10.82
CA THR A 276 -7.49 10.78 10.11
C THR A 276 -6.88 12.16 10.30
N VAL A 277 -7.64 13.16 10.74
CA VAL A 277 -7.19 14.54 10.99
C VAL A 277 -7.48 14.94 12.43
N ARG A 278 -6.67 15.84 13.01
CA ARG A 278 -6.89 16.41 14.34
C ARG A 278 -6.93 17.94 14.33
N TYR A 279 -7.63 18.54 15.28
CA TYR A 279 -7.78 19.99 15.45
C TYR A 279 -7.63 20.37 16.92
N CYS A 280 -7.07 21.53 17.22
CA CYS A 280 -6.98 21.99 18.62
C CYS A 280 -8.35 22.32 19.23
N CYS A 281 -9.34 22.68 18.40
CA CYS A 281 -10.70 23.00 18.83
C CYS A 281 -11.73 22.72 17.72
N VAL A 282 -13.02 22.78 18.07
CA VAL A 282 -14.13 22.50 17.13
C VAL A 282 -14.27 23.62 16.11
N GLU A 283 -13.95 24.86 16.50
CA GLU A 283 -13.98 26.05 15.67
C GLU A 283 -13.00 25.92 14.49
N HIS A 284 -11.79 25.39 14.75
CA HIS A 284 -10.80 25.13 13.70
C HIS A 284 -11.26 24.04 12.73
N GLN A 285 -11.93 23.00 13.22
CA GLN A 285 -12.52 21.97 12.36
C GLN A 285 -13.61 22.56 11.46
N ARG A 286 -14.49 23.41 12.02
CA ARG A 286 -15.56 24.08 11.26
C ARG A 286 -14.98 25.05 10.23
N ALA A 287 -13.96 25.83 10.60
CA ALA A 287 -13.28 26.77 9.72
C ALA A 287 -12.63 26.07 8.53
N ASP A 288 -11.87 24.99 8.78
CA ASP A 288 -11.29 24.17 7.72
C ASP A 288 -12.40 23.62 6.82
N TRP A 289 -13.45 23.01 7.38
CA TRP A 289 -14.57 22.44 6.60
C TRP A 289 -15.30 23.47 5.71
N SER A 290 -15.42 24.71 6.18
CA SER A 290 -16.10 25.81 5.49
C SER A 290 -15.28 26.42 4.34
N THR A 291 -13.96 26.22 4.34
CA THR A 291 -13.07 26.79 3.34
C THR A 291 -13.27 26.08 2.00
N SER A 292 -13.46 26.86 0.93
CA SER A 292 -13.57 26.32 -0.43
C SER A 292 -12.30 25.54 -0.78
N GLY A 293 -12.44 24.29 -1.19
CA GLY A 293 -11.31 23.41 -1.49
C GLY A 293 -10.59 22.85 -0.27
N SER A 294 -11.19 22.91 0.92
CA SER A 294 -10.68 22.24 2.14
C SER A 294 -10.20 20.83 1.84
N LYS A 295 -8.93 20.56 2.17
CA LYS A 295 -8.35 19.23 2.02
C LYS A 295 -9.14 18.22 2.85
N HIS A 296 -9.41 18.51 4.12
CA HIS A 296 -10.13 17.57 4.98
C HIS A 296 -11.50 17.19 4.40
N LYS A 297 -12.29 18.15 3.90
CA LYS A 297 -13.59 17.85 3.28
C LYS A 297 -13.51 16.85 2.13
N LEU A 298 -12.44 16.88 1.34
CA LEU A 298 -12.22 15.98 0.21
C LEU A 298 -11.77 14.57 0.65
N TYR A 299 -11.11 14.45 1.80
CA TYR A 299 -10.55 13.18 2.31
C TYR A 299 -11.32 12.59 3.50
N CYS A 300 -12.40 13.23 3.96
CA CYS A 300 -13.16 12.82 5.14
C CYS A 300 -14.25 11.80 4.79
N PHE A 301 -13.90 10.52 4.94
CA PHE A 301 -14.75 9.36 4.76
C PHE A 301 -14.91 8.65 6.10
N GLU A 302 -16.09 8.11 6.33
CA GLU A 302 -16.36 7.26 7.49
C GLU A 302 -15.87 5.84 7.18
N THR A 303 -15.42 5.11 8.20
CA THR A 303 -14.95 3.72 8.06
C THR A 303 -15.54 2.85 9.15
N GLU A 304 -15.71 1.56 8.84
CA GLU A 304 -16.23 0.55 9.76
C GLU A 304 -15.16 0.02 10.74
N TYR A 305 -13.90 0.35 10.48
CA TYR A 305 -12.74 0.02 11.32
C TYR A 305 -12.13 1.26 11.96
#